data_AF-A0AAU1RRI4-F1
#
_entry.id   AF-A0AAU1RRI4-F1
#
_cell.length_a   1.000
_cell.length_b   1.000
_cell.length_c   1.000
_cell.angle_alpha   90.00
_cell.angle_beta   90.00
_cell.angle_gamma   90.00
#
_symmetry.space_group_name_H-M   'P 1'
#
loop_
_entity.id
_entity.type
_entity.pdbx_description
1 polymer ?
#
loop_
_entity_poly.entity_id
_entity_poly.type
_entity_poly.pdbx_seq_one_letter_code
_entity_poly.pdbx_strand_id
1 'polypeptide(L)'
;MALTLFTRRPEPVDLPAVEPEPWPEIGETWKPEGVTIAQRYYNQAHAVVLVFTTDDGKYGTYYSIACLGCHYATRENGERTYNTRYGLADAATVANEHATTCRALPRDIPARPDDDTVRERLHSWVRGARHKDKDVQLYLSYLDLIRLTLQRSNDWIVDVLQQLAADEPDVLRTERSEYSDYVSYYARQLPEN
;
A
#
# COMPACT_ATOMS: atom_id res chain seq x y z
N MET A 1 -48.80 47.48 47.08
CA MET A 1 -47.35 47.70 46.85
C MET A 1 -46.78 46.39 46.33
N ALA A 2 -46.30 46.35 45.09
CA ALA A 2 -45.79 45.15 44.46
C ALA A 2 -44.27 45.29 44.26
N LEU A 3 -43.50 44.38 44.85
CA LEU A 3 -42.04 44.29 44.69
C LEU A 3 -41.74 43.49 43.43
N THR A 4 -41.25 44.14 42.38
CA THR A 4 -40.68 43.48 41.20
C THR A 4 -39.26 43.01 41.50
N LEU A 5 -39.07 41.70 41.63
CA LEU A 5 -37.77 41.04 41.68
C LEU A 5 -37.19 41.01 40.25
N PHE A 6 -36.13 41.78 40.00
CA PHE A 6 -35.33 41.66 38.78
C PHE A 6 -34.37 40.47 38.93
N THR A 7 -34.70 39.34 38.31
CA THR A 7 -33.74 38.27 38.07
C THR A 7 -32.83 38.68 36.92
N ARG A 8 -31.59 39.08 37.24
CA ARG A 8 -30.52 39.18 36.22
C ARG A 8 -30.19 37.78 35.73
N ARG A 9 -30.44 37.52 34.45
CA ARG A 9 -29.94 36.34 33.75
C ARG A 9 -28.42 36.55 33.55
N PRO A 10 -27.55 35.62 33.98
CA PRO A 10 -26.14 35.69 33.62
C PRO A 10 -25.99 35.70 32.09
N GLU A 11 -25.14 36.57 31.56
CA GLU A 11 -24.78 36.55 30.14
C GLU A 11 -24.18 35.18 29.78
N PRO A 12 -24.47 34.64 28.58
CA PRO A 12 -23.81 33.44 28.11
C PRO A 12 -22.31 33.71 28.05
N VAL A 13 -21.53 32.92 28.75
CA VAL A 13 -20.08 32.90 28.55
C VAL A 13 -19.86 32.30 27.18
N ASP A 14 -19.37 33.11 26.23
CA ASP A 14 -18.86 32.62 24.95
C ASP A 14 -17.65 31.72 25.25
N LEU A 15 -17.90 30.41 25.32
CA LEU A 15 -16.84 29.42 25.30
C LEU A 15 -16.13 29.56 23.94
N PRO A 16 -14.79 29.60 23.88
CA PRO A 16 -14.09 29.61 22.61
C PRO A 16 -14.58 28.40 21.81
N ALA A 17 -15.00 28.63 20.57
CA ALA A 17 -15.35 27.58 19.64
C ALA A 17 -14.14 26.64 19.51
N VAL A 18 -14.21 25.49 20.15
CA VAL A 18 -13.27 24.41 19.90
C VAL A 18 -13.58 23.97 18.48
N GLU A 19 -12.71 24.33 17.53
CA GLU A 19 -12.78 23.75 16.19
C GLU A 19 -12.79 22.23 16.37
N PRO A 20 -13.83 21.52 15.87
CA PRO A 20 -13.84 20.07 15.97
C PRO A 20 -12.55 19.57 15.31
N GLU A 21 -11.77 18.76 16.02
CA GLU A 21 -10.59 18.13 15.43
C GLU A 21 -11.00 17.54 14.08
N PRO A 22 -10.23 17.81 13.01
CA PRO A 22 -10.55 17.27 11.70
C PRO A 22 -10.67 15.76 11.86
N TRP A 23 -11.81 15.21 11.45
CA TRP A 23 -12.03 13.76 11.46
C TRP A 23 -10.80 13.07 10.87
N PRO A 24 -10.24 12.04 11.53
CA PRO A 24 -9.04 11.38 11.03
C PRO A 24 -9.31 10.91 9.60
N GLU A 25 -8.37 11.16 8.69
CA GLU A 25 -8.48 10.67 7.32
C GLU A 25 -8.47 9.13 7.38
N ILE A 26 -9.62 8.50 7.16
CA ILE A 26 -9.78 7.03 7.24
C ILE A 26 -9.57 6.33 5.88
N GLY A 27 -8.95 7.01 4.93
CA GLY A 27 -8.57 6.46 3.62
C GLY A 27 -9.45 6.90 2.44
N GLU A 28 -10.49 7.71 2.68
CA GLU A 28 -11.42 8.18 1.63
C GLU A 28 -10.69 9.02 0.57
N THR A 29 -9.87 9.96 0.99
CA THR A 29 -9.09 10.83 0.11
C THR A 29 -7.64 10.38 -0.07
N TRP A 30 -7.23 9.32 0.62
CA TRP A 30 -5.83 8.91 0.67
C TRP A 30 -5.34 8.46 -0.69
N LYS A 31 -4.20 9.02 -1.10
CA LYS A 31 -3.50 8.72 -2.35
C LYS A 31 -2.04 8.43 -2.00
N PRO A 32 -1.70 7.17 -1.70
CA PRO A 32 -0.33 6.81 -1.39
C PRO A 32 0.55 6.96 -2.64
N GLU A 33 1.77 7.42 -2.44
CA GLU A 33 2.75 7.51 -3.53
C GLU A 33 3.02 6.12 -4.14
N GLY A 34 3.15 6.08 -5.47
CA GLY A 34 3.51 4.86 -6.19
C GLY A 34 2.37 3.85 -6.39
N VAL A 35 1.14 4.21 -6.01
CA VAL A 35 -0.06 3.44 -6.39
C VAL A 35 -1.13 4.36 -6.96
N THR A 36 -1.96 3.81 -7.85
CA THR A 36 -3.19 4.44 -8.29
C THR A 36 -4.37 3.73 -7.63
N ILE A 37 -5.17 4.46 -6.85
CA ILE A 37 -6.42 3.92 -6.28
C ILE A 37 -7.50 3.97 -7.36
N ALA A 38 -7.96 2.80 -7.80
CA ALA A 38 -8.99 2.68 -8.83
C ALA A 38 -10.40 2.74 -8.23
N GLN A 39 -10.63 2.04 -7.12
CA GLN A 39 -11.93 1.98 -6.46
C GLN A 39 -11.79 1.87 -4.94
N ARG A 40 -12.85 2.26 -4.23
CA ARG A 40 -12.97 2.18 -2.78
C ARG A 40 -14.30 1.53 -2.41
N TYR A 41 -14.26 0.61 -1.46
CA TYR A 41 -15.42 -0.01 -0.86
C TYR A 41 -15.37 0.22 0.65
N TYR A 42 -16.54 0.22 1.30
CA TYR A 42 -16.66 0.49 2.73
C TYR A 42 -17.34 -0.69 3.39
N ASN A 43 -16.78 -1.15 4.50
CA ASN A 43 -17.47 -2.12 5.34
C ASN A 43 -18.54 -1.43 6.20
N GLN A 44 -19.30 -2.23 6.97
CA GLN A 44 -20.38 -1.70 7.83
C GLN A 44 -19.89 -0.74 8.94
N ALA A 45 -18.61 -0.80 9.30
CA ALA A 45 -17.98 0.09 10.26
C ALA A 45 -17.21 1.25 9.58
N HIS A 46 -17.42 1.48 8.28
CA HIS A 46 -16.75 2.48 7.46
C HIS A 46 -15.24 2.28 7.25
N ALA A 47 -14.68 1.10 7.54
CA ALA A 47 -13.31 0.80 7.14
C ALA A 47 -13.20 0.65 5.62
N VAL A 48 -12.15 1.23 5.04
CA VAL A 48 -11.96 1.29 3.59
C VAL A 48 -11.26 0.03 3.07
N VAL A 49 -11.80 -0.54 2.01
CA VAL A 49 -11.17 -1.58 1.18
C VAL A 49 -10.81 -0.95 -0.16
N LEU A 50 -9.52 -0.92 -0.46
CA LEU A 50 -8.97 -0.29 -1.66
C LEU A 50 -8.80 -1.33 -2.76
N VAL A 51 -9.18 -0.95 -3.98
CA VAL A 51 -8.69 -1.57 -5.21
C VAL A 51 -7.67 -0.62 -5.82
N PHE A 52 -6.43 -1.07 -5.97
CA PHE A 52 -5.32 -0.25 -6.43
C PHE A 52 -4.46 -0.97 -7.44
N THR A 53 -3.68 -0.21 -8.20
CA THR A 53 -2.69 -0.74 -9.14
C THR A 53 -1.36 -0.03 -9.00
N THR A 54 -0.30 -0.75 -9.32
CA THR A 54 1.09 -0.30 -9.37
C THR A 54 1.59 -0.25 -10.81
N ASP A 55 0.76 -0.69 -11.76
CA ASP A 55 1.07 -0.69 -13.19
C ASP A 55 0.81 0.69 -13.80
N ASP A 56 1.62 1.05 -14.77
CA ASP A 56 1.44 2.24 -15.62
C ASP A 56 0.54 1.97 -16.84
N GLY A 57 0.05 0.72 -16.97
CA GLY A 57 -0.84 0.27 -18.05
C GLY A 57 -0.15 -0.10 -19.36
N LYS A 58 1.19 -0.03 -19.45
CA LYS A 58 1.93 -0.29 -20.70
C LYS A 58 1.74 -1.71 -21.26
N TYR A 59 1.54 -2.69 -20.38
CA TYR A 59 1.42 -4.12 -20.73
C TYR A 59 0.12 -4.75 -20.20
N GLY A 60 -0.89 -3.90 -19.96
CA GLY A 60 -2.08 -4.26 -19.19
C GLY A 60 -1.95 -3.81 -17.74
N THR A 61 -3.09 -3.68 -17.08
CA THR A 61 -3.19 -3.21 -15.68
C THR A 61 -3.79 -4.31 -14.83
N TYR A 62 -3.06 -4.72 -13.82
CA TYR A 62 -3.51 -5.64 -12.79
C TYR A 62 -3.79 -4.88 -11.50
N TYR A 63 -4.72 -5.43 -10.72
CA TYR A 63 -5.21 -4.78 -9.52
C TYR A 63 -4.96 -5.64 -8.29
N SER A 64 -4.61 -4.96 -7.21
CA SER A 64 -4.50 -5.51 -5.88
C SER A 64 -5.58 -4.93 -4.99
N ILE A 65 -5.89 -5.65 -3.93
CA ILE A 65 -6.93 -5.33 -2.97
C ILE A 65 -6.28 -5.30 -1.60
N ALA A 66 -6.59 -4.28 -0.80
CA ALA A 66 -6.18 -4.22 0.59
C ALA A 66 -7.23 -3.55 1.46
N CYS A 67 -7.46 -4.08 2.64
CA CYS A 67 -8.33 -3.49 3.65
C CYS A 67 -7.52 -2.65 4.63
N LEU A 68 -7.86 -1.38 4.80
CA LEU A 68 -7.18 -0.52 5.78
C LEU A 68 -7.61 -0.82 7.22
N GLY A 69 -8.74 -1.48 7.42
CA GLY A 69 -9.22 -1.88 8.76
C GLY A 69 -8.58 -3.16 9.30
N CYS A 70 -8.03 -4.03 8.45
CA CYS A 70 -7.46 -5.32 8.88
C CYS A 70 -6.22 -5.70 8.06
N HIS A 71 -5.73 -6.93 8.20
CA HIS A 71 -4.53 -7.41 7.48
C HIS A 71 -4.86 -8.08 6.13
N TYR A 72 -6.10 -7.97 5.66
CA TYR A 72 -6.50 -8.57 4.39
C TYR A 72 -5.86 -7.83 3.21
N ALA A 73 -5.11 -8.56 2.39
CA ALA A 73 -4.61 -8.11 1.11
C ALA A 73 -4.51 -9.28 0.14
N THR A 74 -4.81 -9.05 -1.14
CA THR A 74 -4.67 -10.04 -2.21
C THR A 74 -4.45 -9.36 -3.55
N ARG A 75 -3.91 -10.10 -4.53
CA ARG A 75 -3.61 -9.61 -5.89
C ARG A 75 -3.89 -10.63 -6.98
N GLU A 76 -4.29 -11.84 -6.59
CA GLU A 76 -4.47 -12.94 -7.51
C GLU A 76 -5.55 -13.92 -7.06
N ASN A 77 -6.26 -14.47 -8.05
CA ASN A 77 -7.14 -15.61 -7.92
C ASN A 77 -6.36 -16.90 -8.20
N GLY A 78 -6.17 -17.71 -7.16
CA GLY A 78 -5.49 -19.01 -7.24
C GLY A 78 -6.23 -20.08 -8.04
N GLU A 79 -7.45 -19.80 -8.53
CA GLU A 79 -8.24 -20.75 -9.33
C GLU A 79 -7.87 -20.74 -10.82
N ARG A 80 -7.13 -19.73 -11.30
CA ARG A 80 -6.74 -19.62 -12.72
C ARG A 80 -5.36 -20.24 -12.98
N THR A 81 -5.20 -20.93 -14.11
CA THR A 81 -3.96 -21.65 -14.45
C THR A 81 -2.91 -20.84 -15.21
N TYR A 82 -3.30 -19.76 -15.91
CA TYR A 82 -2.39 -19.01 -16.80
C TYR A 82 -2.33 -17.51 -16.53
N ASN A 83 -3.36 -16.93 -15.89
CA ASN A 83 -3.34 -15.55 -15.41
C ASN A 83 -4.07 -15.48 -14.07
N THR A 84 -3.31 -15.58 -12.99
CA THR A 84 -3.86 -15.53 -11.64
C THR A 84 -4.20 -14.09 -11.23
N ARG A 85 -3.59 -13.07 -11.85
CA ARG A 85 -3.78 -11.67 -11.43
C ARG A 85 -5.20 -11.16 -11.71
N TYR A 86 -5.69 -10.26 -10.85
CA TYR A 86 -7.00 -9.67 -11.04
C TYR A 86 -7.00 -8.58 -12.10
N GLY A 87 -7.96 -8.65 -13.03
CA GLY A 87 -8.43 -7.47 -13.75
C GLY A 87 -9.34 -6.61 -12.85
N LEU A 88 -9.68 -5.39 -13.30
CA LEU A 88 -10.45 -4.44 -12.47
C LEU A 88 -11.79 -5.03 -11.98
N ALA A 89 -12.54 -5.69 -12.86
CA ALA A 89 -13.85 -6.24 -12.53
C ALA A 89 -13.77 -7.39 -11.50
N ASP A 90 -12.75 -8.26 -11.63
CA ASP A 90 -12.53 -9.33 -10.67
C ASP A 90 -12.11 -8.74 -9.30
N ALA A 91 -11.21 -7.75 -9.31
CA ALA A 91 -10.76 -7.09 -8.09
C ALA A 91 -11.90 -6.33 -7.38
N ALA A 92 -12.75 -5.66 -8.15
CA ALA A 92 -13.96 -4.99 -7.66
C ALA A 92 -14.90 -5.96 -6.93
N THR A 93 -15.14 -7.13 -7.53
CA THR A 93 -15.97 -8.18 -6.94
C THR A 93 -15.40 -8.64 -5.59
N VAL A 94 -14.13 -9.04 -5.57
CA VAL A 94 -13.47 -9.53 -4.35
C VAL A 94 -13.38 -8.44 -3.26
N ALA A 95 -13.13 -7.19 -3.64
CA ALA A 95 -13.09 -6.07 -2.70
C ALA A 95 -14.47 -5.81 -2.07
N ASN A 96 -15.54 -5.86 -2.88
CA ASN A 96 -16.91 -5.73 -2.39
C ASN A 96 -17.31 -6.90 -1.47
N GLU A 97 -16.98 -8.14 -1.84
CA GLU A 97 -17.19 -9.31 -1.00
C GLU A 97 -16.48 -9.19 0.35
N HIS A 98 -15.21 -8.76 0.36
CA HIS A 98 -14.51 -8.50 1.60
C HIS A 98 -15.16 -7.36 2.41
N ALA A 99 -15.55 -6.26 1.77
CA ALA A 99 -16.19 -5.13 2.44
C ALA A 99 -17.51 -5.52 3.12
N THR A 100 -18.35 -6.35 2.48
CA THR A 100 -19.65 -6.77 3.05
C THR A 100 -19.50 -7.67 4.29
N THR A 101 -18.43 -8.48 4.33
CA THR A 101 -18.19 -9.47 5.40
C THR A 101 -17.29 -8.94 6.52
N CYS A 102 -16.39 -8.00 6.21
CA CYS A 102 -15.46 -7.43 7.17
C CYS A 102 -16.18 -6.64 8.27
N ARG A 103 -15.71 -6.79 9.50
CA ARG A 103 -16.21 -6.10 10.71
C ARG A 103 -15.13 -5.28 11.41
N ALA A 104 -13.97 -5.12 10.78
CA ALA A 104 -12.89 -4.35 11.36
C ALA A 104 -13.25 -2.86 11.42
N LEU A 105 -12.82 -2.18 12.48
CA LEU A 105 -12.95 -0.73 12.59
C LEU A 105 -11.93 -0.04 11.67
N PRO A 106 -12.21 1.20 11.22
CA PRO A 106 -11.21 2.03 10.56
C PRO A 106 -9.95 2.13 11.41
N ARG A 107 -8.77 2.05 10.77
CA ARG A 107 -7.48 2.31 11.39
C ARG A 107 -6.89 3.58 10.79
N ASP A 108 -5.93 4.16 11.51
CA ASP A 108 -5.14 5.26 10.97
C ASP A 108 -4.44 4.83 9.69
N ILE A 109 -4.40 5.75 8.72
CA ILE A 109 -3.65 5.56 7.49
C ILE A 109 -2.17 5.37 7.82
N PRO A 110 -1.47 4.41 7.18
CA PRO A 110 -0.03 4.30 7.31
C PRO A 110 0.69 5.61 6.94
N ALA A 111 1.43 6.18 7.88
CA ALA A 111 2.30 7.32 7.61
C ALA A 111 3.28 6.99 6.49
N ARG A 112 3.61 7.99 5.66
CA ARG A 112 4.64 7.83 4.62
C ARG A 112 6.00 7.60 5.30
N PRO A 113 6.66 6.45 5.09
CA PRO A 113 7.98 6.20 5.65
C PRO A 113 9.03 7.12 5.00
N ASP A 114 10.11 7.40 5.71
CA ASP A 114 11.31 8.04 5.15
C ASP A 114 12.04 7.11 4.17
N ASP A 115 12.91 7.67 3.33
CA ASP A 115 13.60 6.95 2.27
C ASP A 115 14.53 5.86 2.81
N ASP A 116 15.23 6.09 3.91
CA ASP A 116 16.21 5.14 4.46
C ASP A 116 15.51 3.91 5.03
N THR A 117 14.40 4.10 5.75
CA THR A 117 13.52 3.02 6.21
C THR A 117 13.04 2.15 5.05
N VAL A 118 12.64 2.76 3.92
CA VAL A 118 12.19 2.00 2.75
C VAL A 118 13.35 1.27 2.09
N ARG A 119 14.54 1.88 1.97
CA ARG A 119 15.74 1.21 1.43
C ARG A 119 16.09 -0.02 2.27
N GLU A 120 16.14 0.10 3.60
CA GLU A 120 16.42 -1.05 4.47
C GLU A 120 15.41 -2.17 4.30
N ARG A 121 14.11 -1.85 4.20
CA ARG A 121 13.06 -2.84 3.93
C ARG A 121 13.27 -3.56 2.61
N LEU A 122 13.62 -2.82 1.54
CA LEU A 122 13.90 -3.41 0.24
C LEU A 122 15.16 -4.28 0.27
N HIS A 123 16.23 -3.83 0.93
CA HIS A 123 17.46 -4.61 1.08
C HIS A 123 17.21 -5.90 1.87
N SER A 124 16.44 -5.81 2.96
CA SER A 124 16.01 -6.97 3.75
C SER A 124 15.17 -7.94 2.92
N TRP A 125 14.23 -7.43 2.12
CA TRP A 125 13.44 -8.24 1.20
C TRP A 125 14.31 -8.98 0.18
N VAL A 126 15.27 -8.30 -0.47
CA VAL A 126 16.20 -8.94 -1.41
C VAL A 126 17.02 -10.03 -0.73
N ARG A 127 17.60 -9.75 0.44
CA ARG A 127 18.39 -10.73 1.20
C ARG A 127 17.55 -11.93 1.64
N GLY A 128 16.33 -11.69 2.08
CA GLY A 128 15.38 -12.74 2.49
C GLY A 128 14.90 -13.60 1.33
N ALA A 129 14.92 -13.10 0.10
CA ALA A 129 14.55 -13.84 -1.10
C ALA A 129 15.65 -14.80 -1.61
N ARG A 130 16.89 -14.68 -1.11
CA ARG A 130 18.01 -15.52 -1.54
C ARG A 130 17.77 -16.99 -1.19
N HIS A 131 18.20 -17.87 -2.08
CA HIS A 131 18.10 -19.31 -1.92
C HIS A 131 19.48 -19.97 -1.89
N LYS A 132 19.61 -21.18 -1.32
CA LYS A 132 20.89 -21.90 -1.28
C LYS A 132 21.32 -22.41 -2.65
N ASP A 133 20.38 -22.98 -3.38
CA ASP A 133 20.71 -23.77 -4.58
C ASP A 133 20.63 -23.00 -5.91
N LYS A 134 20.21 -21.73 -5.89
CA LYS A 134 20.02 -20.94 -7.12
C LYS A 134 19.89 -19.45 -6.87
N ASP A 135 20.18 -18.68 -7.91
CA ASP A 135 19.74 -17.29 -8.02
C ASP A 135 18.21 -17.22 -8.15
N VAL A 136 17.60 -16.24 -7.49
CA VAL A 136 16.15 -16.05 -7.47
C VAL A 136 15.81 -14.78 -8.24
N GLN A 137 15.07 -14.92 -9.33
CA GLN A 137 14.57 -13.77 -10.07
C GLN A 137 13.53 -13.02 -9.23
N LEU A 138 13.73 -11.71 -9.11
CA LEU A 138 12.86 -10.81 -8.39
C LEU A 138 12.06 -9.98 -9.38
N TYR A 139 10.76 -9.89 -9.12
CA TYR A 139 9.84 -9.05 -9.88
C TYR A 139 9.32 -7.94 -8.99
N LEU A 140 9.24 -6.71 -9.51
CA LEU A 140 8.63 -5.58 -8.78
C LEU A 140 7.20 -5.87 -8.35
N SER A 141 6.51 -6.70 -9.14
CA SER A 141 5.15 -7.13 -8.87
C SER A 141 5.07 -7.96 -7.58
N TYR A 142 6.17 -8.59 -7.12
CA TYR A 142 6.22 -9.27 -5.81
C TYR A 142 5.99 -8.31 -4.63
N LEU A 143 6.20 -7.02 -4.83
CA LEU A 143 5.99 -6.00 -3.80
C LEU A 143 4.54 -5.49 -3.76
N ASP A 144 3.66 -5.84 -4.71
CA ASP A 144 2.33 -5.21 -4.86
C ASP A 144 1.51 -5.14 -3.56
N LEU A 145 1.52 -6.20 -2.74
CA LEU A 145 0.76 -6.26 -1.50
C LEU A 145 1.31 -5.34 -0.39
N ILE A 146 2.56 -4.89 -0.52
CA ILE A 146 3.21 -3.99 0.45
C ILE A 146 3.37 -2.57 -0.10
N ARG A 147 2.85 -2.26 -1.29
CA ARG A 147 3.03 -0.93 -1.90
C ARG A 147 2.37 0.20 -1.13
N LEU A 148 1.26 -0.09 -0.45
CA LEU A 148 0.60 0.87 0.45
C LEU A 148 1.46 1.25 1.66
N THR A 149 2.40 0.40 2.07
CA THR A 149 3.31 0.68 3.19
C THR A 149 4.69 1.17 2.74
N LEU A 150 5.12 0.84 1.52
CA LEU A 150 6.34 1.40 0.93
C LEU A 150 6.12 2.85 0.48
N GLN A 151 4.97 3.15 -0.13
CA GLN A 151 4.63 4.46 -0.68
C GLN A 151 5.75 5.04 -1.57
N ARG A 152 6.21 4.27 -2.56
CA ARG A 152 7.23 4.69 -3.54
C ARG A 152 6.88 4.20 -4.93
N SER A 153 7.19 5.03 -5.93
CA SER A 153 7.01 4.70 -7.35
C SER A 153 7.86 3.50 -7.78
N ASN A 154 7.52 2.90 -8.92
CA ASN A 154 8.34 1.85 -9.51
C ASN A 154 9.75 2.35 -9.84
N ASP A 155 9.87 3.57 -10.37
CA ASP A 155 11.15 4.17 -10.73
C ASP A 155 12.07 4.31 -9.50
N TRP A 156 11.53 4.81 -8.38
CA TRP A 156 12.31 4.93 -7.16
C TRP A 156 12.78 3.57 -6.63
N ILE A 157 11.92 2.53 -6.69
CA ILE A 157 12.32 1.18 -6.27
C ILE A 157 13.37 0.61 -7.23
N VAL A 158 13.23 0.86 -8.53
CA VAL A 158 14.22 0.45 -9.54
C VAL A 158 15.58 1.08 -9.25
N ASP A 159 15.62 2.38 -8.95
CA ASP A 159 16.86 3.09 -8.62
C ASP A 159 17.53 2.48 -7.39
N VAL A 160 16.77 2.16 -6.34
CA VAL A 160 17.30 1.51 -5.13
C VAL A 160 17.84 0.11 -5.45
N LEU A 161 17.14 -0.68 -6.26
CA LEU A 161 17.62 -2.02 -6.64
C LEU A 161 18.87 -1.95 -7.53
N GLN A 162 18.97 -0.95 -8.41
CA GLN A 162 20.17 -0.73 -9.21
C GLN A 162 21.36 -0.32 -8.32
N GLN A 163 21.14 0.58 -7.36
CA GLN A 163 22.16 0.98 -6.41
C GLN A 163 22.62 -0.21 -5.55
N LEU A 164 21.69 -1.01 -5.03
CA LEU A 164 22.04 -2.23 -4.27
C LEU A 164 22.85 -3.22 -5.11
N ALA A 165 22.53 -3.40 -6.39
CA ALA A 165 23.30 -4.28 -7.27
C ALA A 165 24.71 -3.75 -7.56
N ALA A 166 24.90 -2.43 -7.58
CA ALA A 166 26.21 -1.81 -7.73
C ALA A 166 27.05 -1.91 -6.45
N ASP A 167 26.43 -1.69 -5.29
CA ASP A 167 27.10 -1.67 -3.99
C ASP A 167 27.38 -3.09 -3.45
N GLU A 168 26.45 -4.02 -3.68
CA GLU A 168 26.50 -5.39 -3.17
C GLU A 168 26.24 -6.43 -4.29
N PRO A 169 27.15 -6.58 -5.27
CA PRO A 169 26.98 -7.50 -6.40
C PRO A 169 26.90 -8.99 -6.00
N ASP A 170 27.38 -9.35 -4.81
CA ASP A 170 27.25 -10.69 -4.22
C ASP A 170 25.86 -10.96 -3.65
N VAL A 171 25.02 -9.92 -3.50
CA VAL A 171 23.65 -10.00 -3.00
C VAL A 171 22.65 -9.90 -4.14
N LEU A 172 22.84 -8.97 -5.07
CA LEU A 172 21.91 -8.69 -6.15
C LEU A 172 22.66 -8.50 -7.48
N ARG A 173 22.22 -9.23 -8.50
CA ARG A 173 22.70 -9.08 -9.88
C ARG A 173 21.60 -8.49 -10.76
N THR A 174 21.96 -7.60 -11.66
CA THR A 174 21.09 -7.12 -12.74
C THR A 174 21.46 -7.74 -14.07
N GLU A 175 20.47 -7.91 -14.94
CA GLU A 175 20.65 -8.39 -16.30
C GLU A 175 19.76 -7.57 -17.23
N ARG A 176 20.37 -6.87 -18.19
CA ARG A 176 19.63 -6.06 -19.17
C ARG A 176 19.22 -6.94 -20.35
N SER A 177 17.98 -6.80 -20.78
CA SER A 177 17.47 -7.47 -21.97
C SER A 177 18.20 -6.99 -23.23
N GLU A 178 18.52 -7.90 -24.14
CA GLU A 178 19.08 -7.57 -25.46
C GLU A 178 18.03 -6.99 -26.42
N TYR A 179 16.74 -7.21 -26.12
CA TYR A 179 15.61 -6.88 -27.01
C TYR A 179 14.77 -5.71 -26.50
N SER A 180 15.05 -5.21 -25.29
CA SER A 180 14.29 -4.13 -24.66
C SER A 180 15.10 -3.42 -23.59
N ASP A 181 14.62 -2.27 -23.12
CA ASP A 181 15.22 -1.57 -21.97
C ASP A 181 14.91 -2.23 -20.62
N TYR A 182 14.32 -3.43 -20.63
CA TYR A 182 13.97 -4.16 -19.43
C TYR A 182 15.22 -4.64 -18.68
N VAL A 183 15.23 -4.44 -17.36
CA VAL A 183 16.26 -4.94 -16.45
C VAL A 183 15.65 -6.00 -15.54
N SER A 184 16.20 -7.20 -15.59
CA SER A 184 15.90 -8.29 -14.68
C SER A 184 16.78 -8.18 -13.43
N TYR A 185 16.21 -8.53 -12.28
CA TYR A 185 16.90 -8.52 -10.98
C TYR A 185 16.97 -9.95 -10.44
N TYR A 186 18.14 -10.37 -9.97
CA TYR A 186 18.38 -11.71 -9.43
C TYR A 186 19.05 -11.62 -8.07
N ALA A 187 18.34 -12.00 -7.02
CA ALA A 187 18.94 -12.23 -5.71
C ALA A 187 19.90 -13.41 -5.83
N ARG A 188 21.18 -13.19 -5.50
CA ARG A 188 22.23 -14.18 -5.68
C ARG A 188 22.08 -15.31 -4.69
N GLN A 189 22.44 -16.52 -5.10
CA GLN A 189 22.46 -17.67 -4.19
C GLN A 189 23.27 -17.38 -2.92
N LEU A 190 22.90 -18.01 -1.80
CA LEU A 190 23.67 -17.92 -0.56
C LEU A 190 25.05 -18.55 -0.74
N PRO A 191 26.11 -18.02 -0.12
CA PRO A 191 27.42 -18.64 -0.15
C PRO A 191 27.37 -20.05 0.45
N GLU A 192 28.17 -20.97 -0.10
CA GLU A 192 28.37 -22.29 0.49
C GLU A 192 29.10 -22.10 1.84
N ASN A 193 28.55 -22.71 2.90
CA ASN A 193 29.14 -22.69 4.25
C ASN A 193 30.26 -23.73 4.38
#